data_AF-A0ABD3X288-F1
#
_entry.id   AF-A0ABD3X288-F1
#
_cell.length_a   1.000
_cell.length_b   1.000
_cell.length_c   1.000
_cell.angle_alpha   90.00
_cell.angle_beta   90.00
_cell.angle_gamma   90.00
#
_symmetry.space_group_name_H-M   'P 1'
#
loop_
_entity.id
_entity.type
_entity.pdbx_description
1 polymer ?
#
loop_
_entity_poly.entity_id
_entity_poly.type
_entity_poly.pdbx_seq_one_letter_code
_entity_poly.pdbx_strand_id
1 'polypeptide(L)'
;EQFVYTFKIFIRPGDLLELNAPLGNLVLQSPAEATQIFQTIVHECMETFNPNHRRVSATQISLNLRLSSLPSFPFVNYIERVQDLSRAASHGGFVHLRGIVIGITALSKYT
;
A
#
# COMPACT_ATOMS: atom_id res chain seq x y z
N GLU A 1 11.10 -12.41 11.10
CA GLU A 1 12.09 -11.31 11.07
C GLU A 1 11.68 -10.27 12.11
N GLN A 2 12.61 -9.69 12.87
CA GLN A 2 12.27 -8.69 13.88
C GLN A 2 12.40 -7.29 13.27
N PHE A 3 11.26 -6.62 13.07
CA PHE A 3 11.24 -5.23 12.63
C PHE A 3 11.68 -4.31 13.77
N VAL A 4 12.58 -3.38 13.47
CA VAL A 4 13.10 -2.37 14.40
C VAL A 4 12.33 -1.06 14.23
N TYR A 5 11.97 -0.73 12.99
CA TYR A 5 11.18 0.45 12.66
C TYR A 5 9.89 0.06 11.95
N THR A 6 8.83 0.81 12.20
CA THR A 6 7.56 0.68 11.49
C THR A 6 7.10 2.06 11.04
N PHE A 7 6.98 2.23 9.73
CA PHE A 7 6.50 3.46 9.12
C PHE A 7 5.11 3.25 8.55
N LYS A 8 4.24 4.24 8.74
CA LYS A 8 2.93 4.33 8.09
C LYS A 8 2.96 5.55 7.19
N ILE A 9 2.90 5.32 5.88
CA ILE A 9 2.88 6.40 4.89
C ILE A 9 1.49 6.43 4.27
N PHE A 10 0.85 7.58 4.37
CA PHE A 10 -0.44 7.84 3.75
C PHE A 10 -0.22 8.55 2.42
N ILE A 11 -0.79 8.00 1.35
CA ILE A 11 -0.62 8.50 0.00
C ILE A 11 -2.00 8.77 -0.59
N ARG A 12 -2.14 9.93 -1.22
CA ARG A 12 -3.26 10.18 -2.12
C ARG A 12 -2.82 9.80 -3.54
N PRO A 13 -3.38 8.74 -4.14
CA PRO A 13 -2.96 8.32 -5.48
C PRO A 13 -3.23 9.37 -6.55
N GLY A 14 -4.28 10.21 -6.39
CA GLY A 14 -4.57 11.31 -7.31
C GLY A 14 -3.39 12.27 -7.44
N ASP A 15 -2.85 12.74 -6.31
CA ASP A 15 -1.68 13.62 -6.28
C ASP A 15 -0.45 12.96 -6.93
N LEU A 16 -0.25 11.65 -6.69
CA LEU A 16 0.83 10.90 -7.33
C LEU A 16 0.62 10.74 -8.83
N LEU A 17 -0.61 10.50 -9.30
CA LEU A 17 -0.90 10.36 -10.73
C LEU A 17 -0.65 11.67 -11.47
N GLU A 18 -1.00 12.81 -10.87
CA GLU A 18 -0.74 14.14 -11.42
C GLU A 18 0.76 14.46 -11.45
N LEU A 19 1.50 14.10 -10.39
CA LEU A 19 2.94 14.33 -10.31
C LEU A 19 3.75 13.37 -11.19
N ASN A 20 3.38 12.08 -11.18
CA ASN A 20 4.07 10.99 -11.85
C ASN A 20 3.12 9.80 -12.07
N ALA A 21 2.47 9.78 -13.23
CA ALA A 21 1.51 8.74 -13.59
C ALA A 21 2.06 7.30 -13.46
N PRO A 22 3.30 6.96 -13.88
CA PRO A 22 3.86 5.63 -13.67
C PRO A 22 3.91 5.22 -12.19
N LEU A 23 4.35 6.10 -11.30
CA LEU A 23 4.41 5.83 -9.86
C LEU A 23 3.01 5.69 -9.24
N GLY A 24 2.08 6.55 -9.63
CA GLY A 24 0.67 6.44 -9.20
C GLY A 24 0.05 5.10 -9.63
N ASN A 25 0.29 4.68 -10.87
CA ASN A 25 -0.17 3.39 -11.38
C ASN A 25 0.49 2.22 -10.63
N LEU A 26 1.80 2.30 -10.35
CA LEU A 26 2.51 1.28 -9.58
C LEU A 26 1.91 1.09 -8.20
N VAL A 27 1.62 2.18 -7.49
CA VAL A 27 0.96 2.16 -6.18
C VAL A 27 -0.43 1.51 -6.26
N LEU A 28 -1.18 1.75 -7.32
CA LEU A 28 -2.54 1.22 -7.48
C LEU A 28 -2.59 -0.24 -7.94
N GLN A 29 -1.71 -0.64 -8.86
CA GLN A 29 -1.75 -1.94 -9.54
C GLN A 29 -0.81 -2.97 -8.91
N SER A 30 0.30 -2.53 -8.32
CA SER A 30 1.33 -3.38 -7.72
C SER A 30 1.73 -2.88 -6.32
N PRO A 31 0.80 -2.83 -5.35
CA PRO A 31 1.05 -2.26 -4.02
C PRO A 31 2.22 -2.92 -3.26
N ALA A 32 2.46 -4.21 -3.47
CA ALA A 32 3.60 -4.91 -2.86
C ALA A 32 4.94 -4.36 -3.38
N GLU A 33 5.07 -4.21 -4.69
CA GLU A 33 6.25 -3.65 -5.34
C GLU A 33 6.44 -2.17 -4.95
N ALA A 34 5.37 -1.39 -4.96
CA ALA A 34 5.41 -0.01 -4.49
C ALA A 34 5.87 0.08 -3.03
N THR A 35 5.36 -0.77 -2.14
CA THR A 35 5.79 -0.81 -0.74
C THR A 35 7.28 -1.11 -0.61
N GLN A 36 7.81 -2.05 -1.42
CA GLN A 36 9.24 -2.36 -1.41
C GLN A 36 10.10 -1.17 -1.86
N ILE A 37 9.69 -0.43 -2.89
CA ILE A 37 10.40 0.77 -3.36
C ILE A 37 10.41 1.85 -2.26
N PHE A 38 9.26 2.14 -1.67
CA PHE A 38 9.19 3.12 -0.59
C PHE A 38 10.00 2.68 0.64
N GLN A 39 10.07 1.39 0.94
CA GLN A 39 10.89 0.86 2.03
C GLN A 39 12.38 1.12 1.79
N THR A 40 12.87 0.90 0.56
CA THR A 40 14.24 1.23 0.17
C THR A 40 14.52 2.73 0.30
N ILE A 41 13.61 3.58 -0.18
CA ILE A 41 13.77 5.05 -0.07
C ILE A 41 13.80 5.50 1.39
N VAL A 42 12.92 4.94 2.24
CA VAL A 42 12.91 5.25 3.68
C VAL A 42 14.23 4.81 4.32
N HIS A 43 14.75 3.64 3.95
CA HIS A 43 16.05 3.17 4.43
C HIS A 43 17.19 4.13 4.06
N GLU A 44 17.27 4.54 2.80
CA GLU A 44 18.28 5.52 2.33
C GLU A 44 18.15 6.88 3.03
N CYS A 45 16.92 7.35 3.22
CA CYS A 45 16.63 8.58 3.95
C CYS A 45 17.10 8.47 5.41
N MET A 46 16.87 7.33 6.07
CA MET A 46 17.33 7.11 7.44
C MET A 46 18.85 7.16 7.57
N GLU A 47 19.57 6.49 6.67
CA GLU A 47 21.04 6.52 6.63
C GLU A 47 21.57 7.93 6.37
N THR A 48 20.89 8.69 5.51
CA THR A 48 21.29 10.06 5.15
C THR A 48 21.04 11.06 6.28
N PHE A 49 19.85 11.03 6.89
CA PHE A 49 19.46 12.02 7.90
C PHE A 49 19.94 11.67 9.32
N ASN A 50 20.32 10.42 9.59
CA ASN A 50 20.80 9.98 10.90
C ASN A 50 22.10 9.16 10.81
N PRO A 51 23.23 9.77 10.39
CA PRO A 51 24.49 9.06 10.15
C PRO A 51 25.11 8.43 11.41
N ASN A 52 24.73 8.88 12.61
CA ASN A 52 25.21 8.33 13.88
C ASN A 52 24.27 7.27 14.48
N HIS A 53 23.18 6.93 13.79
CA HIS A 53 22.20 5.99 14.27
C HIS A 53 22.62 4.55 14.01
N ARG A 54 22.08 3.61 14.78
CA ARG A 54 22.36 2.18 14.58
C ARG A 54 22.01 1.82 13.14
N ARG A 55 22.99 1.32 12.36
CA ARG A 55 22.75 0.79 11.03
C ARG A 55 21.70 -0.30 11.11
N VAL A 56 20.62 -0.11 10.37
CA VAL A 56 19.50 -1.05 10.27
C VAL A 56 19.42 -1.48 8.81
N SER A 57 19.22 -2.77 8.56
CA SER A 57 18.99 -3.27 7.19
C SER A 57 17.60 -2.85 6.71
N ALA A 58 17.41 -2.68 5.39
CA ALA A 58 16.09 -2.44 4.81
C ALA A 58 15.06 -3.50 5.29
N THR A 59 15.46 -4.76 5.42
CA THR A 59 14.60 -5.87 5.91
C THR A 59 14.12 -5.72 7.35
N GLN A 60 14.74 -4.86 8.14
CA GLN A 60 14.35 -4.58 9.52
C GLN A 60 13.39 -3.37 9.62
N ILE A 61 13.02 -2.77 8.48
CA ILE A 61 12.04 -1.70 8.38
C ILE A 61 10.73 -2.29 7.87
N SER A 62 9.67 -2.21 8.67
CA SER A 62 8.32 -2.50 8.22
C SER A 62 7.71 -1.23 7.64
N LEU A 63 7.29 -1.27 6.38
CA LEU A 63 6.55 -0.18 5.76
C LEU A 63 5.10 -0.59 5.52
N ASN A 64 4.18 0.24 6.01
CA ASN A 64 2.77 0.11 5.72
C ASN A 64 2.32 1.29 4.86
N LEU A 65 2.22 1.05 3.54
CA LEU A 65 1.72 2.02 2.58
C LEU A 65 0.18 1.99 2.60
N ARG A 66 -0.45 3.14 2.89
CA ARG A 66 -1.91 3.28 2.93
C ARG A 66 -2.40 4.32 1.96
N LEU A 67 -3.48 4.01 1.27
CA LEU A 67 -4.19 4.99 0.46
C LEU A 67 -5.10 5.83 1.35
N SER A 68 -4.96 7.15 1.30
CA SER A 68 -5.85 8.10 2.00
C SER A 68 -7.16 8.30 1.25
N SER A 69 -7.16 8.07 -0.05
CA SER A 69 -8.36 8.00 -0.89
C SER A 69 -8.11 7.04 -2.05
N LEU A 70 -9.18 6.44 -2.57
CA LEU A 70 -9.13 5.79 -3.88
C LEU A 70 -9.44 6.84 -4.95
N PRO A 71 -8.62 7.00 -6.00
CA PRO A 71 -8.97 7.87 -7.10
C PRO A 71 -10.24 7.35 -7.77
N SER A 72 -11.07 8.27 -8.26
CA SER A 72 -12.27 7.91 -9.01
C SER A 72 -11.90 7.27 -10.36
N PHE A 73 -12.88 6.63 -10.98
CA PHE A 73 -12.83 6.01 -12.31
C PHE A 73 -11.95 6.80 -13.33
N PRO A 74 -11.12 6.16 -14.18
CA PRO A 74 -11.03 4.72 -14.50
C PRO A 74 -9.87 3.95 -13.80
N PHE A 75 -9.18 4.55 -12.83
CA PHE A 75 -7.89 4.03 -12.33
C PHE A 75 -7.99 2.87 -11.33
N VAL A 76 -9.20 2.56 -10.83
CA VAL A 76 -9.46 1.51 -9.85
C VAL A 76 -10.49 0.54 -10.42
N ASN A 77 -10.27 -0.75 -10.24
CA ASN A 77 -11.25 -1.77 -10.63
C ASN A 77 -12.47 -1.68 -9.69
N TYR A 78 -13.58 -1.18 -10.22
CA TYR A 78 -14.86 -1.13 -9.53
C TYR A 78 -15.58 -2.47 -9.67
N ILE A 79 -15.86 -3.11 -8.53
CA ILE A 79 -16.62 -4.35 -8.44
C ILE A 79 -18.01 -4.00 -7.93
N GLU A 80 -18.96 -3.89 -8.85
CA GLU A 80 -20.36 -3.58 -8.51
C GLU A 80 -21.16 -4.81 -8.10
N ARG A 81 -20.78 -6.00 -8.61
CA ARG A 81 -21.48 -7.25 -8.36
C ARG A 81 -20.54 -8.29 -7.81
N VAL A 82 -21.02 -9.09 -6.86
CA VAL A 82 -20.26 -10.16 -6.20
C VAL A 82 -19.71 -11.18 -7.22
N GLN A 83 -20.46 -11.46 -8.29
CA GLN A 83 -20.01 -12.35 -9.37
C GLN A 83 -18.69 -11.91 -10.03
N ASP A 84 -18.42 -10.61 -10.06
CA ASP A 84 -17.22 -10.03 -10.67
C ASP A 84 -16.00 -10.08 -9.73
N LEU A 85 -16.20 -10.45 -8.45
CA LEU A 85 -15.13 -10.57 -7.46
C LEU A 85 -14.12 -11.66 -7.84
N SER A 86 -14.58 -12.75 -8.47
CA SER A 86 -13.71 -13.82 -8.95
C SER A 86 -12.66 -13.32 -9.96
N ARG A 87 -13.05 -12.35 -10.81
CA ARG A 87 -12.15 -11.71 -11.78
C ARG A 87 -11.16 -10.75 -11.12
N ALA A 88 -11.56 -10.16 -10.00
CA ALA A 88 -10.71 -9.28 -9.21
C ALA A 88 -9.74 -10.05 -8.30
N ALA A 89 -10.04 -11.29 -7.93
CA ALA A 89 -9.17 -12.09 -7.06
C ALA A 89 -7.80 -12.40 -7.70
N SER A 90 -7.71 -12.40 -9.03
CA SER A 90 -6.44 -12.52 -9.76
C SER A 90 -5.73 -11.17 -9.97
N HIS A 91 -6.36 -10.05 -9.60
CA HIS A 91 -5.77 -8.73 -9.70
C HIS A 91 -4.91 -8.43 -8.47
N GLY A 92 -3.61 -8.16 -8.67
CA GLY A 92 -2.68 -7.85 -7.58
C GLY A 92 -2.83 -6.44 -6.98
N GLY A 93 -3.70 -5.61 -7.57
CA GLY A 93 -3.89 -4.20 -7.21
C GLY A 93 -5.08 -3.94 -6.30
N PHE A 94 -5.30 -2.65 -6.01
CA PHE A 94 -6.45 -2.20 -5.26
C PHE A 94 -7.75 -2.31 -6.07
N VAL A 95 -8.83 -2.68 -5.38
CA VAL A 95 -10.18 -2.78 -5.95
C VAL A 95 -11.16 -2.00 -5.09
N HIS A 96 -12.20 -1.46 -5.71
CA HIS A 96 -13.31 -0.82 -5.02
C HIS A 96 -14.52 -1.75 -5.01
N LEU A 97 -14.96 -2.16 -3.82
CA LEU A 97 -16.15 -2.99 -3.64
C LEU A 97 -17.19 -2.23 -2.82
N ARG A 98 -18.44 -2.24 -3.29
CA ARG A 98 -19.59 -1.66 -2.60
C ARG A 98 -20.58 -2.75 -2.22
N GLY A 99 -21.02 -2.78 -0.97
CA GLY A 99 -21.95 -3.81 -0.47
C GLY A 99 -22.53 -3.49 0.90
N ILE A 100 -23.28 -4.44 1.45
CA ILE A 100 -23.89 -4.36 2.78
C ILE A 100 -23.11 -5.29 3.72
N VAL A 101 -22.66 -4.76 4.87
CA VAL A 101 -22.04 -5.56 5.91
C VAL A 101 -23.13 -6.29 6.69
N ILE A 102 -23.13 -7.62 6.63
CA ILE A 102 -24.15 -8.47 7.28
C ILE A 102 -23.64 -9.17 8.56
N GLY A 103 -22.36 -9.07 8.86
CA GLY A 103 -21.74 -9.67 10.04
C GLY A 103 -20.31 -9.19 10.25
N ILE A 104 -19.90 -9.09 11.51
CA ILE A 104 -18.55 -8.67 11.93
C ILE A 104 -18.07 -9.70 12.95
N THR A 105 -16.88 -10.26 12.73
CA THR A 105 -16.25 -11.19 13.68
C THR A 105 -15.50 -10.44 14.77
N ALA A 106 -15.24 -11.11 15.91
CA ALA A 106 -14.41 -10.54 16.97
C ALA A 106 -12.98 -10.30 16.49
N LEU A 107 -12.29 -9.35 17.12
CA LEU A 107 -10.90 -9.03 16.81
C LEU A 107 -10.01 -10.27 16.96
N SER A 108 -9.34 -10.66 15.88
CA SER A 108 -8.33 -11.72 15.88
C SER A 108 -6.95 -11.14 15.60
N LYS A 109 -5.92 -11.69 16.26
CA LYS A 109 -4.53 -11.37 15.93
C LYS A 109 -4.09 -12.28 14.79
N TYR A 110 -3.97 -11.72 13.59
CA TYR A 110 -3.23 -12.37 12.51
C TYR A 110 -1.74 -12.14 12.77
N THR A 111 -1.02 -13.23 13.03
CA THR A 111 0.44 -13.30 13.16
C THR A 111 1.12 -13.22 11.80
#